data_AF-A0A959TEH4-F1
#
_entry.id   AF-A0A959TEH4-F1
#
_cell.length_a   1.000
_cell.length_b   1.000
_cell.length_c   1.000
_cell.angle_alpha   90.00
_cell.angle_beta   90.00
_cell.angle_gamma   90.00
#
_symmetry.space_group_name_H-M   'P 1'
#
loop_
_entity.id
_entity.type
_entity.pdbx_description
1 polymer ?
#
loop_
_entity_poly.entity_id
_entity_poly.type
_entity_poly.pdbx_seq_one_letter_code
_entity_poly.pdbx_strand_id
1 'polypeptide(L)' 'TASRMESSGEVGRVNISAATHALLKDTPDLRFTARGLVEAKGKGAVEMVFVDPA' A
#
# COMPACT_ATOMS: atom_id res chain seq x y z
N THR A 1 -5.21 -10.57 4.76
CA THR A 1 -6.29 -10.23 3.80
C THR A 1 -6.22 -8.77 3.38
N ALA A 2 -6.70 -8.48 2.17
CA ALA A 2 -6.73 -7.13 1.58
C ALA A 2 -7.80 -6.22 2.21
N SER A 3 -8.98 -6.77 2.54
CA SER A 3 -10.10 -6.01 3.14
C SER A 3 -9.72 -5.23 4.42
N ARG A 4 -8.82 -5.78 5.24
CA ARG A 4 -8.31 -5.12 6.46
C ARG A 4 -7.35 -3.96 6.17
N MET A 5 -6.70 -3.97 5.01
CA MET A 5 -5.78 -2.91 4.56
C MET A 5 -6.54 -1.83 3.79
N GLU A 6 -7.61 -2.21 3.09
CA GLU A 6 -8.51 -1.28 2.42
C GLU A 6 -9.29 -0.42 3.41
N SER A 7 -9.70 -0.98 4.56
CA SER A 7 -10.35 -0.21 5.63
C SER A 7 -9.47 0.91 6.23
N SER A 8 -8.16 0.86 5.99
CA SER A 8 -7.17 1.89 6.36
C SER A 8 -6.60 2.61 5.13
N GLY A 9 -7.29 2.52 4.00
CA GLY A 9 -6.96 3.22 2.75
C GLY A 9 -7.32 4.71 2.81
N GLU A 10 -7.00 5.41 1.74
CA GLU A 10 -7.35 6.83 1.55
C GLU A 10 -8.15 6.97 0.26
N VAL A 11 -9.20 7.79 0.28
CA VAL A 11 -10.05 8.02 -0.89
C VAL A 11 -9.22 8.60 -2.03
N GLY A 12 -9.42 8.08 -3.24
CA GLY A 12 -8.69 8.54 -4.43
C GLY A 12 -7.26 8.02 -4.55
N ARG A 13 -6.82 7.12 -3.66
CA ARG A 13 -5.49 6.52 -3.70
C ARG A 13 -5.54 5.00 -3.75
N VAL A 14 -4.59 4.37 -4.42
CA VAL A 14 -4.45 2.91 -4.45
C VAL A 14 -3.44 2.47 -3.39
N ASN A 15 -3.94 1.80 -2.35
CA ASN A 15 -3.12 1.29 -1.25
C ASN A 15 -2.66 -0.15 -1.52
N ILE A 16 -1.35 -0.39 -1.46
CA ILE A 16 -0.74 -1.71 -1.66
C ILE A 16 0.10 -2.14 -0.46
N SER A 17 0.27 -3.45 -0.32
CA SER A 17 1.13 -4.02 0.72
C SER A 17 2.61 -3.93 0.34
N ALA A 18 3.50 -3.98 1.33
CA ALA A 18 4.95 -4.10 1.08
C ALA A 18 5.31 -5.30 0.17
N ALA A 19 4.60 -6.43 0.31
CA ALA A 19 4.81 -7.59 -0.54
C ALA A 19 4.43 -7.31 -2.02
N THR A 20 3.34 -6.58 -2.25
CA THR A 20 2.94 -6.15 -3.60
C THR A 20 3.93 -5.13 -4.16
N HIS A 21 4.38 -4.18 -3.34
CA HIS A 21 5.40 -3.21 -3.74
C HIS A 21 6.71 -3.90 -4.14
N ALA A 22 7.18 -4.91 -3.40
CA ALA A 22 8.40 -5.65 -3.73
C ALA A 22 8.38 -6.30 -5.12
N LEU A 23 7.19 -6.64 -5.64
CA LEU A 23 7.00 -7.21 -6.98
C LEU A 23 6.90 -6.13 -8.08
N LEU A 24 6.50 -4.91 -7.74
CA LEU A 24 6.17 -3.86 -8.71
C LEU A 24 7.16 -2.70 -8.72
N LYS A 25 8.03 -2.57 -7.71
CA LYS A 25 8.92 -1.41 -7.51
C LYS A 25 9.77 -1.01 -8.72
N ASP A 26 10.07 -1.96 -9.61
CA ASP A 26 10.89 -1.77 -10.80
C ASP A 26 10.05 -1.52 -12.07
N THR A 27 8.72 -1.34 -11.92
CA THR A 27 7.81 -1.05 -13.03
C THR A 27 7.94 0.43 -13.42
N PRO A 28 8.36 0.76 -14.64
CA PRO A 28 8.70 2.13 -15.03
C PRO A 28 7.51 3.09 -15.02
N ASP A 29 6.31 2.58 -15.24
CA ASP A 29 5.08 3.38 -15.35
C ASP A 29 4.40 3.65 -13.99
N LEU A 30 5.04 3.26 -12.88
CA LEU A 30 4.47 3.37 -11.54
C LEU A 30 5.37 4.20 -10.62
N ARG A 31 4.74 5.06 -9.82
CA ARG A 31 5.35 5.78 -8.69
C ARG A 31 4.81 5.24 -7.38
N PHE A 32 5.68 5.20 -6.38
CA PHE A 32 5.36 4.66 -5.07
C PHE A 32 5.61 5.70 -3.98
N THR A 33 4.65 5.86 -3.07
CA THR A 33 4.78 6.73 -1.89
C THR A 33 4.68 5.89 -0.63
N ALA A 34 5.73 5.86 0.19
CA ALA A 34 5.71 5.15 1.45
C ALA A 34 4.72 5.79 2.43
N ARG A 35 3.84 4.98 3.04
CA ARG A 35 2.95 5.41 4.14
C ARG A 35 3.53 5.10 5.51
N GLY A 36 4.56 4.26 5.56
CA GLY A 36 5.10 3.70 6.80
C GLY A 36 4.20 2.61 7.38
N LEU A 37 4.31 2.42 8.70
CA LEU A 37 3.51 1.47 9.47
C LEU A 37 2.13 2.05 9.76
N VAL A 38 1.09 1.38 9.26
CA VAL A 38 -0.32 1.76 9.45
C VAL A 38 -1.04 0.65 10.22
N GLU A 39 -1.78 1.03 11.26
CA GLU A 39 -2.61 0.09 12.03
C GLU A 39 -3.76 -0.45 11.17
N ALA A 40 -3.73 -1.75 10.89
CA ALA A 40 -4.78 -2.45 10.19
C ALA A 40 -5.56 -3.35 11.17
N LYS A 41 -6.89 -3.28 11.11
CA LYS A 41 -7.78 -4.00 12.04
C LYS A 41 -7.46 -5.49 12.07
N GLY A 42 -7.02 -6.00 13.23
CA GLY A 42 -6.67 -7.41 13.43
C GLY A 42 -5.41 -7.87 12.70
N LYS A 43 -4.52 -6.95 12.33
CA LYS A 43 -3.19 -7.21 11.80
C LYS A 43 -2.07 -6.44 12.53
N GLY A 44 -2.44 -5.44 13.34
CA GLY A 44 -1.48 -4.52 13.96
C GLY A 44 -0.90 -3.56 12.92
N ALA A 45 0.25 -2.99 13.24
CA ALA A 45 1.06 -2.18 12.35
C ALA A 45 1.51 -2.98 11.10
N VAL A 46 1.14 -2.51 9.92
CA VAL A 46 1.53 -3.09 8.63
C VAL A 46 2.15 -2.01 7.78
N GLU A 47 3.28 -2.33 7.13
CA GLU A 47 3.88 -1.42 6.15
C GLU A 47 2.99 -1.30 4.91
N MET A 48 2.65 -0.06 4.55
CA MET A 48 1.78 0.26 3.43
C MET A 48 2.43 1.27 2.50
N VAL A 49 2.07 1.18 1.22
CA VAL A 49 2.60 2.00 0.15
C VAL A 49 1.43 2.43 -0.73
N PHE A 50 1.41 3.69 -1.16
CA PHE A 50 0.51 4.11 -2.23
C PHE A 50 1.20 3.94 -3.58
N VAL A 51 0.41 3.57 -4.59
CA VAL A 51 0.86 3.48 -5.98
C VAL A 51 0.02 4.40 -6.86
N ASP A 52 0.71 5.09 -7.76
CA ASP A 52 0.13 6.04 -8.70
C ASP A 52 0.83 5.88 -10.07
N PRO A 53 0.20 6.23 -11.20
CA PRO A 53 0.91 6.29 -12.48
C PRO A 53 2.09 7.28 -12.46
N ALA A 54 3.15 6.94 -13.19
CA ALA A 54 4.21 7.89 -13.53
C ALA A 54 3.73 8.94 -14.56
#